data_AF-A0A935KXX3-F1
#
_entry.id   AF-A0A935KXX3-F1
#
_cell.length_a   1.000
_cell.length_b   1.000
_cell.length_c   1.000
_cell.angle_alpha   90.00
_cell.angle_beta   90.00
_cell.angle_gamma   90.00
#
_symmetry.space_group_name_H-M   'P 1'
#
loop_
_entity.id
_entity.type
_entity.pdbx_description
1 polymer ?
#
loop_
_entity_poly.entity_id
_entity_poly.type
_entity_poly.pdbx_seq_one_letter_code
_entity_poly.pdbx_strand_id
1 'polypeptide(L)'
;MKKVILASVLTVSALAAVSNANAAASTGAYCTAANVAGNGAAGTVNTATDQNFIKTGFTPKCSANTHVTGEDGGSYFRVGSGSTKGKTRFGGSSAGGGVISAGTCAATGCAVSDATTAMQSTAAPSA
;
A
#
# COMPACT_ATOMS: atom_id res chain seq x y z
N MET A 1 -52.48 1.46 34.55
CA MET A 1 -52.58 0.70 33.29
C MET A 1 -51.30 0.91 32.49
N LYS A 2 -50.49 -0.14 32.34
CA LYS A 2 -49.25 -0.17 31.56
C LYS A 2 -49.57 -0.07 30.08
N LYS A 3 -48.87 0.80 29.33
CA LYS A 3 -48.57 0.58 27.91
C LYS A 3 -47.15 1.07 27.61
N VAL A 4 -46.23 0.10 27.65
CA VAL A 4 -44.88 0.20 27.10
C VAL A 4 -45.01 0.15 25.59
N ILE A 5 -44.54 1.17 24.88
CA ILE A 5 -44.42 1.14 23.42
C ILE A 5 -43.01 0.64 23.10
N LEU A 6 -42.92 -0.65 22.83
CA LEU A 6 -41.74 -1.33 22.33
C LEU A 6 -41.74 -1.17 20.79
N ALA A 7 -41.15 -0.08 20.29
CA ALA A 7 -40.93 0.13 18.85
C ALA A 7 -39.51 -0.31 18.47
N SER A 8 -39.42 -1.61 18.20
CA SER A 8 -38.66 -2.27 17.15
C SER A 8 -37.53 -1.48 16.46
N VAL A 9 -36.30 -1.91 16.73
CA VAL A 9 -35.29 -2.34 15.75
C VAL A 9 -35.36 -1.70 14.36
N LEU A 10 -34.50 -0.71 14.14
CA LEU A 10 -33.56 -0.78 13.03
C LEU A 10 -32.27 -0.05 13.44
N THR A 11 -31.33 -0.86 13.95
CA THR A 11 -29.91 -0.53 13.95
C THR A 11 -29.47 -0.28 12.51
N VAL A 12 -29.47 0.99 12.07
CA VAL A 12 -28.76 1.38 10.84
C VAL A 12 -27.27 1.51 11.17
N SER A 13 -26.66 0.38 11.51
CA SER A 13 -25.25 0.14 11.24
C SER A 13 -25.15 -0.23 9.76
N ALA A 14 -25.11 0.78 8.90
CA ALA A 14 -24.62 0.63 7.55
C ALA A 14 -23.36 1.52 7.47
N LEU A 15 -22.11 1.05 7.54
CA LEU A 15 -21.53 -0.30 7.36
C LEU A 15 -22.15 -1.13 6.23
N ALA A 16 -22.74 -0.46 5.24
CA ALA A 16 -22.44 -0.82 3.87
C ALA A 16 -21.19 0.02 3.57
N ALA A 17 -19.99 -0.52 3.67
CA ALA A 17 -19.52 -1.36 2.59
C ALA A 17 -19.92 -0.73 1.24
N VAL A 18 -19.51 0.52 1.03
CA VAL A 18 -18.74 0.81 -0.18
C VAL A 18 -17.42 0.04 -0.03
N SER A 19 -17.52 -1.29 0.01
CA SER A 19 -16.61 -2.14 -0.72
C SER A 19 -16.89 -1.75 -2.17
N ASN A 20 -16.27 -0.65 -2.61
CA ASN A 20 -15.66 -0.73 -3.91
C ASN A 20 -14.97 -2.10 -3.89
N ALA A 21 -15.44 -3.01 -4.73
CA ALA A 21 -14.67 -4.18 -5.07
C ALA A 21 -13.43 -3.66 -5.82
N ASN A 22 -12.55 -2.93 -5.12
CA ASN A 22 -11.18 -2.78 -5.50
C ASN A 22 -10.68 -4.21 -5.52
N ALA A 23 -10.36 -4.70 -6.71
CA ALA A 23 -9.59 -5.92 -6.93
C ALA A 23 -8.64 -6.10 -5.74
N ALA A 24 -8.72 -7.25 -5.06
CA ALA A 24 -8.02 -7.50 -3.80
C ALA A 24 -6.57 -6.98 -3.88
N ALA A 25 -6.35 -5.80 -3.32
CA ALA A 25 -5.10 -5.09 -3.52
C ALA A 25 -4.03 -5.83 -2.73
N SER A 26 -2.98 -6.27 -3.42
CA SER A 26 -1.92 -7.05 -2.80
C SER A 26 -0.76 -6.13 -2.45
N THR A 27 -0.61 -5.81 -1.16
CA THR A 27 0.49 -5.00 -0.63
C THR A 27 1.64 -5.88 -0.15
N GLY A 28 2.88 -5.51 -0.48
CA GLY A 28 4.08 -6.22 -0.05
C GLY A 28 5.26 -5.30 0.23
N ALA A 29 6.02 -5.60 1.28
CA ALA A 29 7.32 -4.99 1.53
C ALA A 29 8.41 -5.74 0.74
N TYR A 30 8.87 -5.13 -0.35
CA TYR A 30 9.87 -5.73 -1.24
C TYR A 30 11.30 -5.57 -0.73
N CYS A 31 11.61 -4.39 -0.20
CA CYS A 31 12.89 -4.12 0.45
C CYS A 31 12.66 -3.68 1.89
N THR A 32 13.41 -4.26 2.83
CA THR A 32 13.26 -4.02 4.28
C THR A 32 14.53 -3.46 4.93
N ALA A 33 15.48 -2.96 4.14
CA ALA A 33 16.80 -2.53 4.59
C ALA A 33 17.50 -3.60 5.46
N ALA A 34 17.52 -4.85 4.97
CA ALA A 34 18.33 -5.89 5.59
C ALA A 34 19.80 -5.45 5.58
N ASN A 35 20.53 -5.59 6.68
CA ASN A 35 21.90 -5.06 6.87
C ASN A 35 22.92 -5.46 5.77
N VAL A 36 22.55 -6.37 4.85
CA VAL A 36 23.29 -6.80 3.67
C VAL A 36 22.43 -6.60 2.42
N ALA A 37 23.01 -6.07 1.35
CA ALA A 37 22.33 -5.90 0.06
C ALA A 37 22.11 -7.27 -0.63
N GLY A 38 20.98 -7.45 -1.31
CA GLY A 38 20.64 -8.76 -1.85
C GLY A 38 19.29 -8.81 -2.55
N ASN A 39 18.73 -10.01 -2.67
CA ASN A 39 17.38 -10.20 -3.17
C ASN A 39 16.37 -9.71 -2.12
N GLY A 40 15.38 -8.94 -2.56
CA GLY A 40 14.20 -8.60 -1.77
C GLY A 40 13.16 -9.71 -1.76
N ALA A 41 12.00 -9.41 -1.16
CA ALA A 41 10.83 -10.26 -1.29
C ALA A 41 10.31 -10.23 -2.74
N ALA A 42 9.83 -11.36 -3.22
CA ALA A 42 9.30 -11.46 -4.58
C ALA A 42 7.95 -10.72 -4.69
N GLY A 43 7.77 -9.97 -5.78
CA GLY A 43 6.45 -9.57 -6.26
C GLY A 43 5.85 -10.69 -7.07
N THR A 44 4.74 -11.25 -6.61
CA THR A 44 4.03 -12.33 -7.29
C THR A 44 2.83 -11.78 -8.05
N VAL A 45 2.46 -12.46 -9.14
CA VAL A 45 1.18 -12.24 -9.81
C VAL A 45 0.10 -12.71 -8.84
N ASN A 46 -0.80 -11.82 -8.42
CA ASN A 46 -1.85 -12.16 -7.47
C ASN A 46 -2.88 -13.11 -8.13
N THR A 47 -3.00 -14.35 -7.65
CA THR A 47 -3.92 -15.32 -8.26
C THR A 47 -5.40 -15.06 -7.93
N ALA A 48 -5.71 -14.09 -7.06
CA ALA A 48 -7.07 -13.79 -6.64
C ALA A 48 -7.88 -12.99 -7.67
N THR A 49 -7.23 -12.34 -8.65
CA THR A 49 -7.92 -11.58 -9.69
C THR A 49 -7.22 -11.74 -11.04
N ASP A 50 -7.98 -11.80 -12.14
CA ASP A 50 -7.42 -11.80 -13.50
C ASP A 50 -6.87 -10.42 -13.93
N GLN A 51 -7.09 -9.41 -13.09
CA GLN A 51 -6.87 -8.00 -13.40
C GLN A 51 -5.56 -7.45 -12.85
N ASN A 52 -4.56 -8.27 -12.49
CA ASN A 52 -3.32 -7.78 -11.83
C ASN A 52 -2.49 -6.83 -12.67
N PHE A 53 -1.80 -5.89 -12.04
CA PHE A 53 -0.84 -5.03 -12.72
C PHE A 53 0.45 -5.81 -12.96
N ILE A 54 0.88 -6.58 -11.96
CA ILE A 54 2.01 -7.49 -12.09
C ILE A 54 1.58 -8.66 -13.00
N LYS A 55 2.14 -8.71 -14.21
CA LYS A 55 1.88 -9.81 -15.17
C LYS A 55 2.90 -10.95 -15.08
N THR A 56 4.10 -10.65 -14.58
CA THR A 56 5.17 -11.63 -14.38
C THR A 56 5.79 -11.40 -13.01
N GLY A 57 5.97 -12.47 -12.23
CA GLY A 57 6.63 -12.38 -10.94
C GLY A 57 8.06 -11.86 -11.07
N PHE A 58 8.52 -11.10 -10.08
CA PHE A 58 9.85 -10.52 -10.08
C PHE A 58 10.46 -10.55 -8.69
N THR A 59 11.79 -10.54 -8.63
CA THR A 59 12.55 -10.42 -7.38
C THR A 59 13.48 -9.22 -7.49
N PRO A 60 13.20 -8.11 -6.77
CA PRO A 60 14.03 -6.93 -6.86
C PRO A 60 15.37 -7.14 -6.15
N LYS A 61 16.40 -6.42 -6.60
CA LYS A 61 17.65 -6.27 -5.86
C LYS A 61 17.53 -5.07 -4.93
N CYS A 62 17.69 -5.30 -3.64
CA CYS A 62 17.57 -4.31 -2.59
C CYS A 62 18.93 -3.91 -2.06
N SER A 63 19.13 -2.60 -1.87
CA SER A 63 20.24 -2.09 -1.07
C SER A 63 20.02 -2.44 0.40
N ALA A 64 21.12 -2.52 1.16
CA ALA A 64 21.07 -2.74 2.60
C ALA A 64 20.34 -1.62 3.38
N ASN A 65 20.04 -0.49 2.72
CA ASN A 65 19.52 0.70 3.38
C ASN A 65 18.13 1.11 2.91
N THR A 66 17.57 0.44 1.90
CA THR A 66 16.33 0.88 1.25
C THR A 66 15.12 0.12 1.76
N HIS A 67 14.08 0.87 2.10
CA HIS A 67 12.73 0.36 2.29
C HIS A 67 11.92 0.62 1.03
N VAL A 68 11.26 -0.42 0.52
CA VAL A 68 10.37 -0.32 -0.65
C VAL A 68 9.14 -1.16 -0.35
N THR A 69 7.97 -0.53 -0.36
CA THR A 69 6.65 -1.18 -0.27
C THR A 69 5.93 -0.90 -1.57
N GLY A 70 5.16 -1.85 -2.08
CA GLY A 70 4.24 -1.57 -3.17
C GLY A 70 2.94 -2.33 -3.04
N GLU A 71 2.00 -1.94 -3.88
CA GLU A 71 0.63 -2.43 -3.91
C GLU A 71 0.25 -2.67 -5.37
N ASP A 72 -0.12 -3.91 -5.67
CA ASP A 72 -0.82 -4.25 -6.90
C ASP A 72 -2.32 -4.07 -6.67
N GLY A 73 -2.88 -3.00 -7.24
CA GLY A 73 -4.31 -2.69 -7.20
C GLY A 73 -5.08 -3.22 -8.41
N GLY A 74 -4.48 -4.12 -9.18
CA GLY A 74 -5.05 -4.65 -10.41
C GLY A 74 -4.77 -3.78 -11.62
N SER A 75 -5.53 -2.70 -11.81
CA SER A 75 -5.33 -1.80 -12.96
C SER A 75 -4.13 -0.87 -12.79
N TYR A 76 -3.54 -0.80 -11.59
CA TYR A 76 -2.43 0.07 -11.26
C TYR A 76 -1.47 -0.60 -10.28
N PHE A 77 -0.26 -0.06 -10.23
CA PHE A 77 0.71 -0.34 -9.19
C PHE A 77 1.12 0.94 -8.48
N ARG A 78 1.22 0.88 -7.17
CA ARG A 78 1.76 1.95 -6.32
C ARG A 78 3.02 1.48 -5.64
N VAL A 79 3.90 2.43 -5.38
CA VAL A 79 5.14 2.19 -4.67
C VAL A 79 5.40 3.33 -3.69
N GLY A 80 5.96 2.99 -2.55
CA GLY A 80 6.53 3.93 -1.62
C GLY A 80 7.92 3.47 -1.20
N SER A 81 8.81 4.42 -1.00
CA SER A 81 10.20 4.16 -0.67
C SER A 81 10.77 5.13 0.35
N GLY A 82 11.81 4.69 1.03
CA GLY A 82 12.60 5.49 1.96
C GLY A 82 13.94 4.80 2.21
N SER A 83 14.85 5.48 2.89
CA SER A 83 16.17 4.92 3.22
C SER A 83 16.49 5.11 4.69
N THR A 84 17.12 4.12 5.33
CA THR A 84 17.67 4.24 6.68
C THR A 84 18.77 5.30 6.77
N LYS A 85 19.34 5.70 5.62
CA LYS A 85 20.31 6.79 5.51
C LYS A 85 19.71 8.12 5.04
N GLY A 86 18.45 8.09 4.60
CA GLY A 86 17.73 9.25 4.06
C GLY A 86 16.71 9.79 5.06
N LYS A 87 16.31 11.05 4.87
CA LYS A 87 15.29 11.71 5.70
C LYS A 87 14.02 12.04 4.94
N THR A 88 13.89 11.54 3.72
CA THR A 88 12.77 11.80 2.83
C THR A 88 12.21 10.47 2.34
N ARG A 89 10.89 10.37 2.36
CA ARG A 89 10.14 9.27 1.75
C ARG A 89 9.51 9.72 0.45
N PHE A 90 9.40 8.80 -0.50
CA PHE A 90 8.91 9.08 -1.84
C PHE A 90 7.80 8.10 -2.22
N GLY A 91 6.79 8.61 -2.91
CA GLY A 91 5.66 7.84 -3.42
C GLY A 91 5.59 7.95 -4.95
N GLY A 92 5.07 6.91 -5.59
CA GLY A 92 4.85 6.88 -7.03
C GLY A 92 3.77 5.88 -7.43
N SER A 93 3.14 6.11 -8.58
CA SER A 93 2.09 5.23 -9.12
C SER A 93 2.15 5.15 -10.64
N SER A 94 1.75 3.99 -11.18
CA SER A 94 1.50 3.82 -12.61
C SER A 94 0.24 4.56 -13.10
N ALA A 95 -0.60 5.05 -12.20
CA ALA A 95 -1.78 5.85 -12.54
C ALA A 95 -1.44 7.29 -12.97
N GLY A 96 -0.17 7.70 -12.86
CA GLY A 96 0.31 9.05 -13.20
C GLY A 96 0.80 9.83 -11.98
N GLY A 97 1.18 11.11 -12.20
CA GLY A 97 1.63 12.02 -11.14
C GLY A 97 3.14 12.00 -10.83
N GLY A 98 3.89 11.06 -11.43
CA GLY A 98 5.34 10.96 -11.25
C GLY A 98 5.76 10.47 -9.87
N VAL A 99 7.06 10.56 -9.57
CA VAL A 99 7.60 10.29 -8.23
C VAL A 99 7.61 11.59 -7.44
N ILE A 100 6.93 11.60 -6.31
CA ILE A 100 6.79 12.77 -5.44
C ILE A 100 7.44 12.53 -4.09
N SER A 101 7.93 13.60 -3.45
CA SER A 101 8.27 13.54 -2.03
C SER A 101 6.98 13.44 -1.22
N ALA A 102 6.83 12.36 -0.45
CA ALA A 102 5.68 12.08 0.39
C ALA A 102 5.90 12.48 1.86
N GLY A 103 6.89 13.35 2.10
CA GLY A 103 7.26 13.88 3.40
C GLY A 103 8.62 13.42 3.92
N THR A 104 8.88 13.75 5.18
CA THR A 104 10.13 13.45 5.87
C THR A 104 9.99 12.24 6.80
N CYS A 105 11.10 11.53 6.99
CA CYS A 105 11.24 10.44 7.94
C CYS A 105 11.85 10.95 9.26
N ALA A 106 12.02 10.06 10.24
CA ALA A 106 12.74 10.35 11.47
C ALA A 106 14.21 10.76 11.18
N ALA A 107 14.82 11.49 12.11
CA ALA A 107 16.21 11.94 11.97
C ALA A 107 17.21 10.78 11.83
N THR A 108 16.88 9.62 12.38
CA THR A 108 17.65 8.37 12.33
C THR A 108 17.52 7.62 11.01
N GLY A 109 16.68 8.08 10.08
CA GLY A 109 16.38 7.39 8.83
C GLY A 109 14.90 7.01 8.69
N CYS A 110 14.52 6.60 7.49
CA CYS A 110 13.21 5.99 7.24
C CYS A 110 13.13 4.55 7.73
N ALA A 111 11.93 4.12 8.11
CA ALA A 111 11.57 2.73 8.37
C ALA A 111 10.64 2.17 7.28
N VAL A 112 10.29 0.88 7.36
CA VAL A 112 9.32 0.26 6.44
C VAL A 112 7.96 0.97 6.48
N SER A 113 7.49 1.39 7.66
CA SER A 113 6.23 2.12 7.82
C SER A 113 6.21 3.46 7.07
N ASP A 114 7.36 4.12 6.91
CA ASP A 114 7.47 5.34 6.11
C ASP A 114 7.27 5.04 4.63
N ALA A 115 7.86 3.96 4.13
CA ALA A 115 7.66 3.51 2.74
C ALA A 115 6.18 3.15 2.51
N THR A 116 5.54 2.46 3.44
CA THR A 116 4.10 2.16 3.38
C THR A 116 3.25 3.43 3.38
N THR A 117 3.58 4.41 4.23
CA THR A 117 2.83 5.69 4.28
C THR A 117 2.99 6.48 2.98
N ALA A 118 4.20 6.52 2.41
CA ALA A 118 4.46 7.19 1.14
C ALA A 118 3.69 6.57 -0.03
N MET A 119 3.60 5.24 -0.06
CA MET A 119 2.80 4.50 -1.04
C MET A 119 1.32 4.90 -0.96
N GLN A 120 0.74 4.89 0.25
CA GLN A 120 -0.67 5.23 0.48
C GLN A 120 -0.98 6.71 0.20
N SER A 121 0.00 7.60 0.38
CA SER A 121 -0.12 9.02 0.05
C SER A 121 -0.14 9.28 -1.46
N THR A 122 0.16 8.28 -2.28
CA THR A 122 0.11 8.40 -3.74
C THR A 122 -1.29 8.03 -4.24
N ALA A 123 -1.89 8.87 -5.07
CA ALA A 123 -3.27 8.70 -5.54
C ALA A 123 -3.49 7.36 -6.25
N ALA A 124 -4.69 6.80 -6.08
CA ALA A 124 -5.22 5.76 -6.96
C ALA A 124 -5.68 6.43 -8.26
N PRO A 125 -5.74 5.72 -9.39
CA PRO A 125 -6.56 6.23 -10.50
C PRO A 125 -8.00 6.39 -10.00
N SER A 126 -8.61 7.54 -10.29
CA SER A 126 -10.04 7.76 -10.09
C SER A 126 -10.79 6.81 -11.01
N ALA A 127 -11.66 5.99 -10.43
CA ALA A 127 -12.50 5.02 -11.13
C ALA A 127 -13.52 5.70 -12.06
#